data_AF-A0A084XYM1-F1
#
_entry.id   AF-A0A084XYM1-F1
#
_cell.length_a   1.000
_cell.length_b   1.000
_cell.length_c   1.000
_cell.angle_alpha   90.00
_cell.angle_beta   90.00
_cell.angle_gamma   90.00
#
_symmetry.space_group_name_H-M   'P 1'
#
loop_
_entity.id
_entity.type
_entity.pdbx_description
1 polymer ?
#
loop_
_entity_poly.entity_id
_entity_poly.type
_entity_poly.pdbx_seq_one_letter_code
_entity_poly.pdbx_strand_id
1 'polypeptide(L)'
;MRTTLDIEDDVLLAAKELARRGGTTAGRVISHLLRQALTQSPPSTTSSPSEPAAVHGFRPFPSRGKVVTNEQVDQLRDEEGV
;
A
#
# COMPACT_ATOMS: atom_id res chain seq x y z
N MET A 1 -16.83 -12.99 11.15
CA MET A 1 -16.74 -14.42 11.48
C MET A 1 -15.30 -14.73 11.88
N ARG A 2 -15.06 -15.78 12.68
CA ARG A 2 -13.70 -16.22 13.05
C ARG A 2 -13.32 -17.39 12.16
N THR A 3 -12.36 -17.17 11.28
CA THR A 3 -11.82 -18.17 10.34
C THR A 3 -10.32 -18.24 10.55
N THR A 4 -9.75 -19.43 10.44
CA THR A 4 -8.30 -19.63 10.39
C THR A 4 -7.89 -19.66 8.93
N LEU A 5 -6.97 -18.79 8.54
CA LEU A 5 -6.41 -18.71 7.19
C LEU A 5 -4.89 -18.86 7.32
N ASP A 6 -4.29 -19.61 6.42
CA ASP A 6 -2.85 -19.61 6.22
C ASP A 6 -2.48 -18.41 5.33
N ILE A 7 -1.49 -17.62 5.75
CA ILE A 7 -1.04 -16.41 5.05
C ILE A 7 0.47 -16.29 5.18
N GLU A 8 1.08 -15.66 4.19
CA GLU A 8 2.51 -15.41 4.16
C GLU A 8 2.94 -14.46 5.28
N ASP A 9 4.15 -14.67 5.81
CA ASP A 9 4.68 -13.93 6.96
C ASP A 9 4.84 -12.42 6.67
N ASP A 10 5.20 -12.06 5.45
CA ASP A 10 5.34 -10.67 5.00
C ASP A 10 3.98 -9.96 4.95
N VAL A 11 2.93 -10.64 4.50
CA VAL A 11 1.55 -10.14 4.52
C VAL A 11 1.07 -9.94 5.94
N LEU A 12 1.34 -10.89 6.85
CA LEU A 12 0.98 -10.76 8.26
C LEU A 12 1.71 -9.58 8.92
N LEU A 13 3.00 -9.39 8.61
CA LEU A 13 3.78 -8.26 9.12
C LEU A 13 3.21 -6.93 8.63
N ALA A 14 2.95 -6.81 7.34
CA ALA A 14 2.35 -5.61 6.74
C ALA A 14 0.97 -5.29 7.36
N ALA A 15 0.13 -6.30 7.54
CA ALA A 15 -1.18 -6.14 8.17
C ALA A 15 -1.08 -5.65 9.63
N LYS A 16 -0.09 -6.14 10.40
CA LYS A 16 0.16 -5.69 11.78
C LYS A 16 0.62 -4.23 11.83
N GLU A 17 1.50 -3.83 10.93
CA GLU A 17 1.99 -2.45 10.87
C GLU A 17 0.86 -1.47 10.48
N LEU A 18 0.04 -1.84 9.49
CA LEU A 18 -1.16 -1.07 9.14
C LEU A 18 -2.16 -0.99 10.29
N ALA A 19 -2.35 -2.09 11.02
CA ALA A 19 -3.24 -2.13 12.17
C ALA A 19 -2.76 -1.21 13.30
N ARG A 20 -1.44 -1.18 13.56
CA ARG A 20 -0.81 -0.30 14.53
C ARG A 20 -1.03 1.18 14.19
N ARG A 21 -0.83 1.56 12.91
CA ARG A 21 -1.06 2.93 12.44
C ARG A 21 -2.53 3.34 12.50
N GLY A 22 -3.44 2.42 12.18
CA GLY A 22 -4.88 2.67 12.14
C GLY A 22 -5.60 2.49 13.49
N GLY A 23 -4.90 2.13 14.58
CA GLY A 23 -5.52 1.87 15.88
C GLY A 23 -6.55 0.73 15.85
N THR A 24 -6.32 -0.28 15.02
CA THR A 24 -7.26 -1.39 14.78
C THR A 24 -6.55 -2.74 14.91
N THR A 25 -7.25 -3.84 14.63
CA THR A 25 -6.66 -5.19 14.68
C THR A 25 -6.25 -5.68 13.29
N ALA A 26 -5.21 -6.52 13.21
CA ALA A 26 -4.75 -7.11 11.95
C ALA A 26 -5.87 -7.83 11.21
N GLY A 27 -6.72 -8.60 11.91
CA GLY A 27 -7.88 -9.26 11.30
C GLY A 27 -8.89 -8.30 10.69
N ARG A 28 -9.07 -7.09 11.26
CA ARG A 28 -9.96 -6.05 10.70
C ARG A 28 -9.34 -5.40 9.47
N VAL A 29 -8.03 -5.16 9.47
CA VAL A 29 -7.28 -4.68 8.29
C VAL A 29 -7.40 -5.68 7.15
N ILE A 30 -7.08 -6.95 7.40
CA ILE A 30 -7.17 -8.02 6.39
C ILE A 30 -8.60 -8.13 5.85
N SER A 31 -9.60 -8.14 6.72
CA SER A 31 -11.01 -8.20 6.29
C SER A 31 -11.42 -7.01 5.42
N HIS A 32 -10.88 -5.82 5.68
CA HIS A 32 -11.14 -4.62 4.89
C HIS A 32 -10.46 -4.71 3.52
N LEU A 33 -9.18 -5.07 3.48
CA LEU A 33 -8.41 -5.22 2.24
C LEU A 33 -9.03 -6.29 1.34
N LEU A 34 -9.41 -7.44 1.91
CA LEU A 34 -10.05 -8.52 1.15
C LEU A 34 -11.39 -8.05 0.54
N ARG A 35 -12.18 -7.26 1.28
CA ARG A 35 -13.41 -6.68 0.75
C ARG A 35 -13.14 -5.71 -0.38
N GLN A 36 -12.13 -4.84 -0.24
CA GLN A 36 -11.74 -3.93 -1.32
C GLN A 36 -11.33 -4.71 -2.57
N ALA A 37 -10.50 -5.74 -2.43
CA ALA A 37 -10.06 -6.57 -3.54
C ALA A 37 -11.22 -7.31 -4.24
N LEU A 38 -12.22 -7.78 -3.47
CA LEU A 38 -13.40 -8.47 -4.02
C LEU A 38 -14.45 -7.52 -4.64
N THR A 39 -14.46 -6.25 -4.24
CA THR A 39 -15.44 -5.25 -4.71
C THR A 39 -14.90 -4.31 -5.77
N GLN A 40 -13.58 -4.14 -5.85
CA GLN A 40 -12.95 -3.43 -6.95
C GLN A 40 -12.88 -4.35 -8.16
N SER A 41 -13.45 -3.89 -9.30
CA SER A 41 -13.08 -4.45 -10.59
C SER A 41 -11.56 -4.40 -10.72
N PRO A 42 -10.91 -5.45 -11.28
CA PRO A 42 -9.47 -5.46 -11.48
C PRO A 42 -9.09 -4.14 -12.18
N PRO A 43 -8.02 -3.47 -11.72
CA PRO A 43 -7.55 -2.26 -12.40
C PRO A 43 -7.34 -2.67 -13.85
N SER A 44 -8.10 -2.04 -14.76
CA SER A 44 -7.93 -2.25 -16.17
C SER A 44 -6.44 -2.04 -16.44
N THR A 45 -5.77 -3.04 -16.99
CA THR A 45 -4.32 -3.04 -17.26
C THR A 45 -3.87 -1.94 -18.23
N THR A 46 -4.81 -1.10 -18.67
CA THR A 46 -4.65 0.08 -19.51
C THR A 46 -4.70 1.40 -18.74
N SER A 47 -4.99 1.40 -17.45
CA SER A 47 -5.03 2.61 -16.65
C SER A 47 -3.69 2.81 -15.96
N SER A 48 -2.71 3.35 -16.67
CA SER A 48 -1.87 4.37 -16.03
C SER A 48 -2.85 5.25 -15.23
N PRO A 49 -2.61 5.56 -13.94
CA PRO A 49 -3.40 6.59 -13.32
C PRO A 49 -3.25 7.77 -14.27
N SER A 50 -4.33 8.12 -14.97
CA SER A 50 -4.41 9.40 -15.66
C SER A 50 -4.50 10.36 -14.49
N GLU A 51 -3.34 10.66 -13.91
CA GLU A 51 -3.22 11.65 -12.87
C GLU A 51 -3.94 12.88 -13.43
N PRO A 52 -4.99 13.37 -12.76
CA PRO A 52 -5.67 14.56 -13.23
C PRO A 52 -4.60 15.61 -13.49
N ALA A 53 -4.63 16.21 -14.69
CA ALA A 53 -3.62 17.16 -15.15
C ALA A 53 -3.27 18.10 -13.99
N ALA A 54 -2.00 18.05 -13.55
CA ALA A 54 -1.57 18.62 -12.29
C ALA A 54 -2.03 20.08 -12.18
N VAL A 55 -2.99 20.33 -11.28
CA VAL A 55 -3.54 21.67 -10.97
C VAL A 55 -2.49 22.53 -10.23
N HIS A 56 -1.31 21.97 -9.95
CA HIS A 56 -0.26 22.57 -9.13
C HIS A 56 0.87 23.25 -9.93
N GLY A 57 0.76 23.38 -11.25
CA GLY A 57 1.69 24.17 -12.07
C GLY A 57 3.03 23.48 -12.41
N PHE A 58 3.18 22.19 -12.12
CA PHE A 58 4.33 21.38 -12.55
C PHE A 58 3.84 20.05 -13.12
N ARG A 59 4.61 19.47 -14.07
CA ARG A 59 4.31 18.18 -14.68
C ARG A 59 4.93 17.07 -13.81
N PRO A 60 4.13 16.14 -13.26
CA PRO A 60 4.67 14.99 -12.53
C PRO A 60 5.63 14.17 -13.40
N PHE A 61 6.62 13.54 -12.78
CA PHE A 61 7.47 12.58 -13.47
C PHE A 61 6.66 11.32 -13.81
N PRO A 62 6.87 10.71 -14.98
CA PRO A 62 6.24 9.42 -15.28
C PRO A 62 6.62 8.37 -14.24
N SER A 63 5.68 7.47 -13.92
CA SER A 63 5.96 6.35 -13.03
C SER A 63 7.15 5.53 -13.54
N ARG A 64 8.12 5.27 -12.67
CA ARG A 64 9.32 4.48 -12.99
C ARG A 64 9.14 2.98 -12.73
N GLY A 65 7.94 2.55 -12.31
CA GLY A 65 7.60 1.14 -12.08
C GLY A 65 8.31 0.45 -10.92
N LYS A 66 9.08 1.18 -10.10
CA LYS A 66 9.75 0.63 -8.91
C LYS A 66 8.84 0.73 -7.70
N VAL A 67 8.65 -0.38 -6.99
CA VAL A 67 7.97 -0.42 -5.69
C VAL A 67 8.93 0.14 -4.63
N VAL A 68 8.46 1.11 -3.83
CA VAL A 68 9.23 1.71 -2.74
C VAL A 68 8.66 1.22 -1.41
N THR A 69 9.50 0.65 -0.55
CA THR A 69 9.11 0.15 0.79
C THR A 69 9.46 1.16 1.87
N ASN A 70 8.86 1.05 3.06
CA ASN A 70 9.22 1.93 4.18
C ASN A 70 10.64 1.67 4.66
N GLU A 71 11.11 0.43 4.66
CA GLU A 71 12.49 0.12 5.04
C GLU A 71 13.49 0.85 4.14
N GLN A 72 13.21 0.94 2.84
CA GLN A 72 14.04 1.69 1.90
C GLN A 72 14.01 3.19 2.18
N VAL A 73 12.87 3.73 2.61
CA VAL A 73 12.75 5.14 2.98
C VAL A 73 13.52 5.42 4.28
N ASP A 74 13.38 4.56 5.29
CA ASP A 74 14.05 4.71 6.57
C ASP A 74 15.57 4.59 6.42
N GLN A 75 16.05 3.62 5.63
CA GLN A 75 17.47 3.49 5.29
C GLN A 75 18.01 4.77 4.62
N LEU A 76 17.28 5.33 3.66
CA LEU A 76 17.69 6.56 2.99
C LEU A 76 17.78 7.75 3.96
N ARG A 77 16.89 7.83 4.94
CA ARG A 77 16.90 8.89 5.95
C ARG A 77 18.07 8.76 6.90
N ASP A 78 18.40 7.53 7.28
CA ASP A 78 19.57 7.23 8.12
C ASP A 78 20.88 7.58 7.39
N GLU A 79 20.97 7.27 6.09
CA GLU A 79 22.12 7.59 5.24
C GLU A 79 22.31 9.11 5.03
N GLU A 80 21.21 9.84 4.83
CA GLU A 80 21.23 11.29 4.60
C GLU A 80 21.20 12.14 5.89
N GLY A 81 21.01 11.49 7.05
CA GLY A 81 21.01 12.15 8.36
C GLY A 81 19.79 13.06 8.63
N VAL A 82 18.59 12.69 8.13
CA VAL A 82 17.34 13.49 8.20
C VAL A 82 16.24 12.89 9.08
#